data_AF-A0A176RVS8-F1
#
_entry.id   AF-A0A176RVS8-F1
#
_cell.length_a   1.000
_cell.length_b   1.000
_cell.length_c   1.000
_cell.angle_alpha   90.00
_cell.angle_beta   90.00
_cell.angle_gamma   90.00
#
_symmetry.space_group_name_H-M   'P 1'
#
loop_
_entity.id
_entity.type
_entity.pdbx_description
1 polymer ?
#
loop_
_entity_poly.entity_id
_entity_poly.type
_entity_poly.pdbx_seq_one_letter_code
_entity_poly.pdbx_strand_id
1 'polypeptide(L)'
;MIGVAWPDKEHNFVKGALLAAKEINDKGGILNKPLQLLINDEEQAILNSSLKLRQAQHIGIEVANSYANNPSVIAVIGHRFSKLAIPASIVYQNHGIVFLAPTSTNLNLTSHNFNYIFRMYPNNEEMGEQLAAYCHKLGYKKMVILYDRGSYGLELANSFLFNAEKSGIEMVIRRSFFGNRSDFTDIMVELRGADKFEAIFVSTGGATASKIYQESRDMNIMVPFVGGEALDSEKFWNLIKEWEISDQFAKSIAPTLFKESDPFTQTFINKFKQEYGESAKPERYAAFGYDAIKILEHAIKRSQSTVPIKIAETLRYMPPCQGVTGQYHFQKTGDIRKKNLYFKMFRQGKFEYGNLEAQSTTTPDVWVCGNVDKDKDAIPNDRDRCPHNTPQEISKGVYHQGALRGCPVDTDEDSYHNYRDDCPNTQPHEFEKGIDSRGCPTDSDNDAVPDYRDNCPNNNRLEIRKGVDSRGCPADTDKDTISDYEDVCFDNSPSELSKGIYQQGDYIGCPIDSDNDGVADYRDNCPNNQADEIIKGITPRGCPIDRDHDGVFDYQDDCPNNAHIELRKGVDSHGCPVDADQDNVFDYQDVCLNNSLEEMSQGVFQQGAQMGCPIDSDQDRVPDYRDNCPENSLIEI
;
A
#
# COMPACT_ATOMS: atom_id res chain seq x y z
N MET A 1 -17.29 30.28 27.72
CA MET A 1 -17.77 29.11 28.49
C MET A 1 -18.95 28.50 27.77
N ILE A 2 -19.19 27.19 27.92
CA ILE A 2 -20.37 26.50 27.40
C ILE A 2 -21.16 25.94 28.59
N GLY A 3 -22.45 26.24 28.69
CA GLY A 3 -23.34 25.67 29.71
C GLY A 3 -23.73 24.23 29.38
N VAL A 4 -23.89 23.40 30.40
CA VAL A 4 -24.30 21.99 30.28
C VAL A 4 -25.48 21.75 31.21
N ALA A 5 -26.70 21.81 30.67
CA ALA A 5 -27.95 21.62 31.40
C ALA A 5 -28.45 20.18 31.22
N TRP A 6 -28.23 19.32 32.22
CA TRP A 6 -28.59 17.91 32.07
C TRP A 6 -28.97 17.20 33.40
N PRO A 7 -30.14 16.55 33.48
CA PRO A 7 -30.59 15.78 34.63
C PRO A 7 -30.13 14.33 34.52
N ASP A 8 -28.97 14.00 35.09
CA ASP A 8 -28.48 12.62 35.10
C ASP A 8 -27.86 12.22 36.45
N LYS A 9 -28.12 10.98 36.86
CA LYS A 9 -27.53 10.34 38.06
C LYS A 9 -26.21 9.63 37.73
N GLU A 10 -25.99 9.23 36.47
CA GLU A 10 -24.79 8.49 36.03
C GLU A 10 -23.74 9.40 35.37
N HIS A 11 -24.13 10.66 35.10
CA HIS A 11 -23.37 11.73 34.46
C HIS A 11 -22.81 11.37 33.07
N ASN A 12 -23.37 10.42 32.33
CA ASN A 12 -22.78 9.94 31.08
C ASN A 12 -22.77 11.03 29.99
N PHE A 13 -23.86 11.79 29.85
CA PHE A 13 -23.90 12.97 28.96
C PHE A 13 -22.81 13.99 29.31
N VAL A 14 -22.70 14.32 30.60
CA VAL A 14 -21.71 15.29 31.09
C VAL A 14 -20.28 14.78 30.91
N LYS A 15 -20.03 13.49 31.17
CA LYS A 15 -18.74 12.83 30.89
C LYS A 15 -18.38 12.88 29.40
N GLY A 16 -19.34 12.65 28.51
CA GLY A 16 -19.12 12.81 27.08
C GLY A 16 -18.69 14.22 26.69
N ALA A 17 -19.39 15.23 27.23
CA ALA A 17 -19.03 16.63 27.03
C ALA A 17 -17.66 16.99 27.63
N LEU A 18 -17.35 16.50 28.83
CA LEU A 18 -16.06 16.69 29.50
C LEU A 18 -14.91 16.06 28.71
N LEU A 19 -15.09 14.84 28.20
CA LEU A 19 -14.12 14.18 27.33
C LEU A 19 -13.82 15.01 26.09
N ALA A 20 -14.87 15.51 25.41
CA ALA A 20 -14.68 16.38 24.24
C ALA A 20 -13.94 17.66 24.60
N ALA A 21 -14.28 18.30 25.73
CA ALA A 21 -13.62 19.53 26.20
C ALA A 21 -12.16 19.30 26.60
N LYS A 22 -11.85 18.17 27.24
CA LYS A 22 -10.49 17.76 27.57
C LYS A 22 -9.66 17.61 26.30
N GLU A 23 -10.12 16.84 25.32
CA GLU A 23 -9.41 16.67 24.04
C GLU A 23 -9.18 18.00 23.29
N ILE A 24 -10.11 18.95 23.42
CA ILE A 24 -9.98 20.29 22.83
C ILE A 24 -8.88 21.08 23.54
N ASN A 25 -8.89 21.07 24.87
CA ASN A 25 -7.92 21.80 25.69
C ASN A 25 -6.51 21.21 25.58
N ASP A 26 -6.37 19.89 25.51
CA ASP A 26 -5.11 19.19 25.28
C ASP A 26 -4.47 19.60 23.92
N LYS A 27 -5.28 20.12 22.99
CA LYS A 27 -4.86 20.66 21.68
C LYS A 27 -4.71 22.19 21.64
N GLY A 28 -4.60 22.84 22.80
CA GLY A 28 -4.45 24.29 22.91
C GLY A 28 -5.75 25.09 22.93
N GLY A 29 -6.91 24.40 23.04
CA GLY A 29 -8.22 25.03 23.14
C GLY A 29 -8.80 25.49 21.80
N ILE A 30 -9.68 26.49 21.85
CA ILE A 30 -10.36 27.05 20.69
C ILE A 30 -9.97 28.52 20.54
N LEU A 31 -9.38 28.88 19.40
CA LEU A 31 -8.86 30.24 19.17
C LEU A 31 -7.89 30.69 20.28
N ASN A 32 -6.99 29.79 20.69
CA ASN A 32 -6.02 29.96 21.78
C ASN A 32 -6.65 30.25 23.15
N LYS A 33 -7.90 29.85 23.37
CA LYS A 33 -8.58 29.95 24.67
C LYS A 33 -9.03 28.58 25.16
N PRO A 34 -8.83 28.26 26.45
CA PRO A 34 -9.35 27.02 27.00
C PRO A 34 -10.88 27.02 26.98
N LEU A 35 -11.44 25.89 26.59
CA LEU A 35 -12.86 25.61 26.71
C LEU A 35 -13.19 25.22 28.15
N GLN A 36 -14.13 25.95 28.75
CA GLN A 36 -14.67 25.64 30.09
C GLN A 36 -16.16 25.32 29.98
N LEU A 37 -16.55 24.22 30.63
CA LEU A 37 -17.94 23.80 30.78
C LEU A 37 -18.51 24.30 32.12
N LEU A 38 -19.72 24.84 32.11
CA LEU A 38 -20.47 25.24 33.30
C LEU A 38 -21.66 24.28 33.48
N ILE A 39 -21.50 23.31 34.36
CA ILE A 39 -22.49 22.26 34.58
C ILE A 39 -23.54 22.75 35.59
N ASN A 40 -24.82 22.58 35.24
CA ASN A 40 -25.96 22.80 36.15
C ASN A 40 -26.84 21.54 36.12
N ASP A 41 -27.00 20.92 37.28
CA ASP A 41 -27.73 19.66 37.48
C ASP A 41 -29.04 19.83 38.27
N GLU A 42 -29.52 21.05 38.51
CA GLU A 42 -30.77 21.32 39.24
C GLU A 42 -31.99 20.63 38.59
N GLU A 43 -31.92 20.35 37.29
CA GLU A 43 -32.93 19.57 36.57
C GLU A 43 -33.09 18.14 37.11
N GLN A 44 -32.12 17.61 37.87
CA GLN A 44 -32.18 16.28 38.49
C GLN A 44 -33.43 16.12 39.37
N ALA A 45 -33.95 17.22 39.95
CA ALA A 45 -35.20 17.24 40.71
C ALA A 45 -36.40 16.68 39.93
N ILE A 46 -36.36 16.72 38.58
CA ILE A 46 -37.43 16.27 37.68
C ILE A 46 -37.44 14.74 37.53
N LEU A 47 -36.35 14.07 37.89
CA LEU A 47 -36.30 12.60 37.91
C LEU A 47 -37.10 12.01 39.08
N ASN A 48 -37.48 12.83 40.07
CA ASN A 48 -38.39 12.45 41.14
C ASN A 48 -39.84 12.76 40.70
N SER A 49 -40.63 11.72 40.45
CA SER A 49 -41.83 11.70 39.61
C SER A 49 -43.10 12.42 40.13
N SER A 50 -42.98 13.34 41.09
CA SER A 50 -44.14 14.01 41.71
C SER A 50 -44.39 15.44 41.21
N LEU A 51 -43.52 15.99 40.35
CA LEU A 51 -43.65 17.37 39.89
C LEU A 51 -44.73 17.53 38.81
N LYS A 52 -45.59 18.53 38.98
CA LYS A 52 -46.54 18.97 37.94
C LYS A 52 -45.78 19.60 36.77
N LEU A 53 -46.38 19.57 35.57
CA LEU A 53 -45.76 20.10 34.34
C LEU A 53 -45.23 21.53 34.51
N ARG A 54 -46.02 22.44 35.12
CA ARG A 54 -45.61 23.83 35.35
C ARG A 54 -44.38 23.96 36.25
N GLN A 55 -44.26 23.10 37.27
CA GLN A 55 -43.09 23.11 38.17
C GLN A 55 -41.85 22.63 37.43
N ALA A 56 -41.97 21.57 36.61
CA ALA A 56 -40.87 21.10 35.79
C ALA A 56 -40.42 22.19 34.79
N GLN A 57 -41.36 22.85 34.11
CA GLN A 57 -41.06 23.96 33.20
C GLN A 57 -40.35 25.12 33.90
N HIS A 58 -40.74 25.43 35.14
CA HIS A 58 -40.10 26.48 35.93
C HIS A 58 -38.63 26.18 36.21
N ILE A 59 -38.29 24.95 36.60
CA ILE A 59 -36.90 24.53 36.81
C ILE A 59 -36.06 24.73 35.54
N GLY A 60 -36.57 24.34 34.37
CA GLY A 60 -35.87 24.56 33.10
C GLY A 60 -35.62 26.04 32.80
N ILE A 61 -36.56 26.92 33.16
CA ILE A 61 -36.41 28.38 33.03
C ILE A 61 -35.38 28.93 34.02
N GLU A 62 -35.37 28.47 35.27
CA GLU A 62 -34.40 28.88 36.29
C GLU A 62 -32.97 28.49 35.89
N VAL A 63 -32.78 27.25 35.43
CA VAL A 63 -31.50 26.79 34.88
C VAL A 63 -31.08 27.65 33.69
N ALA A 64 -31.98 27.94 32.76
CA ALA A 64 -31.68 28.80 31.62
C ALA A 64 -31.30 30.23 32.02
N ASN A 65 -32.01 30.82 32.99
CA ASN A 65 -31.70 32.13 33.55
C ASN A 65 -30.34 32.13 34.26
N SER A 66 -29.96 31.04 34.94
CA SER A 66 -28.64 30.93 35.58
C SER A 66 -27.51 31.09 34.57
N TYR A 67 -27.67 30.54 33.37
CA TYR A 67 -26.74 30.72 32.25
C TYR A 67 -26.82 32.10 31.62
N ALA A 68 -28.04 32.59 31.38
CA ALA A 68 -28.27 33.91 30.79
C ALA A 68 -27.69 35.06 31.63
N ASN A 69 -27.67 34.90 32.96
CA ASN A 69 -27.08 35.85 33.90
C ASN A 69 -25.55 35.84 33.91
N ASN A 70 -24.90 34.87 33.25
CA ASN A 70 -23.46 34.81 33.10
C ASN A 70 -23.03 35.23 31.68
N PRO A 71 -22.50 36.46 31.49
CA PRO A 71 -22.14 36.96 30.15
C PRO A 71 -21.00 36.19 29.48
N SER A 72 -20.32 35.29 30.19
CA SER A 72 -19.26 34.43 29.62
C SER A 72 -19.80 33.16 28.94
N VAL A 73 -21.10 32.86 29.11
CA VAL A 73 -21.76 31.71 28.50
C VAL A 73 -22.22 32.08 27.09
N ILE A 74 -21.57 31.50 26.08
CA ILE A 74 -21.88 31.80 24.66
C ILE A 74 -22.79 30.75 24.03
N ALA A 75 -22.83 29.57 24.62
CA ALA A 75 -23.64 28.46 24.17
C ALA A 75 -24.06 27.57 25.34
N VAL A 76 -25.17 26.86 25.20
CA VAL A 76 -25.64 25.83 26.13
C VAL A 76 -25.92 24.55 25.34
N ILE A 77 -25.50 23.42 25.90
CA ILE A 77 -25.91 22.09 25.43
C ILE A 77 -26.89 21.49 26.44
N GLY A 78 -27.92 20.82 25.94
CA GLY A 78 -28.80 19.99 26.75
C GLY A 78 -30.25 20.42 26.74
N HIS A 79 -30.77 20.55 27.96
CA HIS A 79 -32.11 20.20 28.41
C HIS A 79 -32.59 18.87 27.81
N ARG A 80 -32.50 17.80 28.62
CA ARG A 80 -32.83 16.43 28.20
C ARG A 80 -34.27 16.27 27.71
N PHE A 81 -35.22 16.95 28.38
CA PHE A 81 -36.65 16.75 28.13
C PHE A 81 -37.25 17.95 27.39
N SER A 82 -38.10 17.70 26.39
CA SER A 82 -38.77 18.75 25.61
C SER A 82 -39.58 19.73 26.48
N LYS A 83 -40.16 19.26 27.59
CA LYS A 83 -40.87 20.13 28.54
C LYS A 83 -39.97 21.17 29.23
N LEU A 84 -38.65 21.01 29.19
CA LEU A 84 -37.65 21.93 29.75
C LEU A 84 -36.98 22.73 28.64
N ALA A 85 -36.59 22.04 27.56
CA ALA A 85 -35.90 22.63 26.43
C ALA A 85 -36.72 23.74 25.73
N ILE A 86 -38.02 23.55 25.57
CA ILE A 86 -38.90 24.52 24.90
C ILE A 86 -38.96 25.86 25.66
N PRO A 87 -39.32 25.92 26.96
CA PRO A 87 -39.31 27.20 27.67
C PRO A 87 -37.89 27.77 27.85
N ALA A 88 -36.87 26.92 28.02
CA ALA A 88 -35.47 27.37 28.09
C ALA A 88 -34.98 28.01 26.78
N SER A 89 -35.41 27.51 25.62
CA SER A 89 -35.01 28.04 24.32
C SER A 89 -35.45 29.50 24.12
N ILE A 90 -36.60 29.89 24.69
CA ILE A 90 -37.08 31.28 24.68
C ILE A 90 -36.12 32.17 25.46
N VAL A 91 -35.63 31.72 26.63
CA VAL A 91 -34.66 32.46 27.43
C VAL A 91 -33.36 32.64 26.66
N TYR A 92 -32.80 31.55 26.11
CA TYR A 92 -31.55 31.61 25.34
C TYR A 92 -31.66 32.46 24.08
N GLN A 93 -32.77 32.37 23.36
CA GLN A 93 -33.04 33.22 22.20
C GLN A 93 -33.02 34.71 22.58
N ASN A 94 -33.69 35.09 23.67
CA ASN A 94 -33.78 36.49 24.11
C ASN A 94 -32.44 37.05 24.60
N HIS A 95 -31.53 36.20 25.06
CA HIS A 95 -30.20 36.59 25.55
C HIS A 95 -29.09 36.34 24.51
N GLY A 96 -29.43 35.89 23.31
CA GLY A 96 -28.46 35.64 22.25
C GLY A 96 -27.47 34.51 22.55
N ILE A 97 -27.91 33.45 23.23
CA ILE A 97 -27.09 32.28 23.58
C ILE A 97 -27.41 31.14 22.62
N VAL A 98 -26.39 30.55 21.98
CA VAL A 98 -26.58 29.38 21.10
C VAL A 98 -27.01 28.18 21.93
N PHE A 99 -28.11 27.53 21.57
CA PHE A 99 -28.62 26.35 22.26
C PHE A 99 -28.62 25.14 21.32
N LEU A 100 -27.83 24.12 21.65
CA LEU A 100 -27.93 22.81 21.01
C LEU A 100 -28.74 21.86 21.90
N ALA A 101 -29.91 21.44 21.42
CA ALA A 101 -30.79 20.47 22.05
C ALA A 101 -30.50 19.05 21.53
N PRO A 102 -29.84 18.18 22.32
CA PRO A 102 -29.36 16.89 21.83
C PRO A 102 -30.47 15.82 21.75
N THR A 103 -31.51 15.96 22.57
CA THR A 103 -32.57 14.93 22.73
C THR A 103 -33.99 15.50 22.79
N SER A 104 -34.17 16.80 22.58
CA SER A 104 -35.52 17.38 22.54
C SER A 104 -36.12 17.24 21.14
N THR A 105 -37.11 16.37 21.03
CA THR A 105 -37.69 15.91 19.77
C THR A 105 -39.05 16.51 19.45
N ASN A 106 -39.60 17.35 20.32
CA ASN A 106 -40.90 17.99 20.05
C ASN A 106 -40.79 19.14 19.03
N LEU A 107 -41.67 19.20 18.03
CA LEU A 107 -41.61 20.20 16.95
C LEU A 107 -41.63 21.64 17.46
N ASN A 108 -42.27 21.94 18.59
CA ASN A 108 -42.39 23.31 19.09
C ASN A 108 -41.03 23.95 19.38
N LEU A 109 -39.98 23.16 19.68
CA LEU A 109 -38.64 23.67 19.98
C LEU A 109 -38.11 24.61 18.88
N THR A 110 -38.33 24.26 17.61
CA THR A 110 -37.82 24.97 16.42
C THR A 110 -38.92 25.69 15.64
N SER A 111 -40.18 25.64 16.11
CA SER A 111 -41.34 26.26 15.45
C SER A 111 -41.37 27.80 15.47
N HIS A 112 -40.52 28.42 16.28
CA HIS A 112 -40.55 29.86 16.54
C HIS A 112 -39.61 30.69 15.64
N ASN A 113 -38.98 30.10 14.63
CA ASN A 113 -37.98 30.75 13.76
C ASN A 113 -36.85 31.44 14.54
N PHE A 114 -36.43 30.82 15.64
CA PHE A 114 -35.38 31.34 16.49
C PHE A 114 -34.01 31.21 15.84
N ASN A 115 -33.16 32.22 16.01
CA ASN A 115 -31.84 32.32 15.38
C ASN A 115 -30.78 31.48 16.09
N TYR A 116 -30.94 31.25 17.39
CA TYR A 116 -29.90 30.63 18.22
C TYR A 116 -30.17 29.16 18.59
N ILE A 117 -31.32 28.61 18.19
CA ILE A 117 -31.80 27.32 18.68
C ILE A 117 -31.64 26.24 17.62
N PHE A 118 -31.05 25.11 18.02
CA PHE A 118 -30.73 23.99 17.13
C PHE A 118 -31.09 22.65 17.77
N ARG A 119 -31.61 21.73 16.95
CA ARG A 119 -31.92 20.36 17.34
C ARG A 119 -30.96 19.40 16.66
N MET A 120 -30.34 18.53 17.44
CA MET A 120 -29.33 17.58 16.94
C MET A 120 -29.90 16.20 16.56
N TYR A 121 -31.12 15.89 17.01
CA TYR A 121 -31.82 14.62 16.80
C TYR A 121 -33.05 14.84 15.89
N PRO A 122 -33.50 13.83 15.10
CA PRO A 122 -34.77 13.92 14.38
C PRO A 122 -35.94 14.37 15.25
N ASN A 123 -36.83 15.17 14.69
CA ASN A 123 -38.05 15.57 15.38
C ASN A 123 -39.07 14.42 15.44
N ASN A 124 -40.14 14.60 16.22
CA ASN A 124 -41.19 13.60 16.41
C ASN A 124 -41.97 13.29 15.12
N GLU A 125 -42.04 14.23 14.17
CA GLU A 125 -42.63 13.99 12.85
C GLU A 125 -41.79 12.99 12.05
N GLU A 126 -40.51 13.29 11.85
CA GLU A 126 -39.56 12.42 11.16
C GLU A 126 -39.40 11.06 11.85
N MET A 127 -39.40 11.04 13.18
CA MET A 127 -39.29 9.80 13.95
C MET A 127 -40.55 8.94 13.84
N GLY A 128 -41.74 9.54 13.96
CA GLY A 128 -43.01 8.83 13.80
C GLY A 128 -43.20 8.27 12.39
N GLU A 129 -42.79 9.02 11.37
CA GLU A 129 -42.74 8.56 9.97
C GLU A 129 -41.85 7.31 9.83
N GLN A 130 -40.60 7.38 10.30
CA GLN A 130 -39.65 6.27 10.19
C GLN A 130 -40.09 5.03 10.99
N LEU A 131 -40.63 5.22 12.20
CA LEU A 131 -41.15 4.11 13.02
C LEU A 131 -42.35 3.43 12.35
N ALA A 132 -43.31 4.20 11.84
CA ALA A 132 -44.46 3.64 11.13
C ALA A 132 -44.05 2.88 9.86
N ALA A 133 -43.12 3.45 9.07
CA ALA A 133 -42.57 2.77 7.90
C ALA A 133 -41.85 1.47 8.27
N TYR A 134 -41.13 1.44 9.40
CA TYR A 134 -40.43 0.25 9.85
C TYR A 134 -41.40 -0.82 10.34
N CYS A 135 -42.43 -0.45 11.10
CA CYS A 135 -43.52 -1.35 11.48
C CYS A 135 -44.22 -1.94 10.26
N HIS A 136 -44.49 -1.13 9.23
CA HIS A 136 -45.06 -1.60 7.97
C HIS A 136 -44.13 -2.60 7.26
N LYS A 137 -42.82 -2.30 7.20
CA LYS A 137 -41.78 -3.20 6.65
C LYS A 137 -41.71 -4.53 7.37
N LEU A 138 -41.92 -4.55 8.69
CA LEU A 138 -42.01 -5.77 9.50
C LEU A 138 -43.33 -6.53 9.30
N GLY A 139 -44.27 -5.96 8.55
CA GLY A 139 -45.54 -6.59 8.21
C GLY A 139 -46.65 -6.37 9.23
N TYR A 140 -46.45 -5.52 10.25
CA TYR A 140 -47.50 -5.23 11.23
C TYR A 140 -48.73 -4.60 10.55
N LYS A 141 -49.90 -5.12 10.90
CA LYS A 141 -51.24 -4.72 10.42
C LYS A 141 -52.13 -4.21 11.55
N LYS A 142 -51.99 -4.73 12.77
CA LYS A 142 -52.80 -4.33 13.93
C LYS A 142 -51.93 -4.00 15.12
N MET A 143 -52.03 -2.78 15.64
CA MET A 143 -51.22 -2.32 16.77
C MET A 143 -52.05 -1.58 17.83
N VAL A 144 -51.45 -1.37 18.99
CA VAL A 144 -51.97 -0.56 20.09
C VAL A 144 -51.08 0.66 20.26
N ILE A 145 -51.64 1.82 20.61
CA ILE A 145 -50.87 3.01 21.03
C ILE A 145 -51.12 3.31 22.51
N LEU A 146 -50.06 3.33 23.30
CA LEU A 146 -50.04 3.84 24.67
C LEU A 146 -49.17 5.09 24.73
N TYR A 147 -49.68 6.20 25.27
CA TYR A 147 -48.91 7.45 25.30
C TYR A 147 -49.10 8.30 26.57
N ASP A 148 -48.03 8.96 26.98
CA ASP A 148 -48.08 10.00 28.01
C ASP A 148 -48.69 11.29 27.44
N ARG A 149 -49.54 11.95 28.24
CA ARG A 149 -50.18 13.24 27.91
C ARG A 149 -49.22 14.44 27.89
N GLY A 150 -47.95 14.25 28.26
CA GLY A 150 -46.92 15.26 28.09
C GLY A 150 -46.69 15.63 26.63
N SER A 151 -46.03 16.78 26.40
CA SER A 151 -45.80 17.32 25.05
C SER A 151 -45.07 16.36 24.12
N TYR A 152 -44.07 15.64 24.62
CA TYR A 152 -43.35 14.61 23.88
C TYR A 152 -44.24 13.43 23.49
N GLY A 153 -44.90 12.80 24.48
CA GLY A 153 -45.63 11.55 24.27
C GLY A 153 -46.85 11.72 23.38
N LEU A 154 -47.64 12.78 23.59
CA LEU A 154 -48.83 13.04 22.79
C LEU A 154 -48.49 13.32 21.32
N GLU A 155 -47.49 14.17 21.06
CA GLU A 155 -47.12 14.56 19.70
C GLU A 155 -46.51 13.39 18.92
N LEU A 156 -45.57 12.64 19.52
CA LEU A 156 -44.98 11.47 18.86
C LEU A 156 -46.04 10.38 18.59
N ALA A 157 -46.98 10.16 19.51
CA ALA A 157 -48.09 9.25 19.29
C ALA A 157 -49.00 9.69 18.12
N ASN A 158 -49.25 11.00 17.98
CA ASN A 158 -50.03 11.52 16.86
C ASN A 158 -49.30 11.37 15.52
N SER A 159 -47.99 11.67 15.50
CA SER A 159 -47.15 11.49 14.32
C SER A 159 -47.09 10.03 13.87
N PHE A 160 -46.87 9.10 14.81
CA PHE A 160 -46.88 7.67 14.52
C PHE A 160 -48.24 7.21 14.00
N LEU A 161 -49.34 7.57 14.68
CA LEU A 161 -50.70 7.21 14.27
C LEU A 161 -50.98 7.61 12.81
N PHE A 162 -50.72 8.87 12.48
CA PHE A 162 -50.95 9.41 11.13
C PHE A 162 -50.19 8.62 10.06
N ASN A 163 -48.90 8.32 10.30
CA ASN A 163 -48.06 7.61 9.34
C ASN A 163 -48.36 6.10 9.30
N ALA A 164 -48.76 5.50 10.42
CA ALA A 164 -49.14 4.10 10.52
C ALA A 164 -50.44 3.81 9.75
N GLU A 165 -51.46 4.64 9.94
CA GLU A 165 -52.73 4.55 9.20
C GLU A 165 -52.52 4.76 7.70
N LYS A 166 -51.70 5.74 7.32
CA LYS A 166 -51.29 5.97 5.92
C LYS A 166 -50.60 4.74 5.31
N SER A 167 -49.89 3.96 6.12
CA SER A 167 -49.22 2.72 5.73
C SER A 167 -50.12 1.48 5.87
N GLY A 168 -51.40 1.64 6.18
CA GLY A 168 -52.37 0.55 6.29
C GLY A 168 -52.25 -0.28 7.57
N ILE A 169 -51.70 0.29 8.66
CA ILE A 169 -51.68 -0.31 9.99
C ILE A 169 -52.87 0.23 10.80
N GLU A 170 -53.74 -0.67 11.25
CA GLU A 170 -54.93 -0.38 12.06
C GLU A 170 -54.56 -0.26 13.55
N MET A 171 -55.06 0.77 14.23
CA MET A 171 -54.91 0.90 15.69
C MET A 171 -56.13 0.33 16.41
N VAL A 172 -55.95 -0.82 17.06
CA VAL A 172 -57.00 -1.51 17.82
C VAL A 172 -57.41 -0.70 19.04
N ILE A 173 -56.42 -0.18 19.76
CA ILE A 173 -56.62 0.66 20.94
C ILE A 173 -55.64 1.83 20.90
N ARG A 174 -56.14 3.02 21.26
CA ARG A 174 -55.33 4.19 21.58
C ARG A 174 -55.66 4.69 22.98
N ARG A 175 -54.70 4.60 23.90
CA ARG A 175 -54.87 4.98 25.32
C ARG A 175 -53.81 5.95 25.81
N SER A 176 -54.29 6.97 26.51
CA SER A 176 -53.45 7.99 27.13
C SER A 176 -53.30 7.72 28.62
N PHE A 177 -52.20 8.14 29.22
CA PHE A 177 -52.02 8.19 30.67
C PHE A 177 -51.30 9.48 31.10
N PHE A 178 -51.36 9.79 32.40
CA PHE A 178 -50.59 10.90 32.97
C PHE A 178 -49.17 10.44 33.28
N GLY A 179 -48.16 11.28 33.02
CA GLY A 179 -46.75 10.91 33.22
C GLY A 179 -46.34 10.57 34.66
N ASN A 180 -47.13 10.95 35.67
CA ASN A 180 -46.92 10.58 37.08
C ASN A 180 -47.65 9.29 37.47
N ARG A 181 -48.32 8.62 36.53
CA ARG A 181 -49.03 7.37 36.75
C ARG A 181 -48.04 6.26 37.12
N SER A 182 -48.39 5.48 38.13
CA SER A 182 -47.55 4.42 38.69
C SER A 182 -48.24 3.06 38.73
N ASP A 183 -49.36 2.87 38.04
CA ASP A 183 -50.07 1.59 37.96
C ASP A 183 -50.85 1.59 36.65
N PHE A 184 -50.56 0.65 35.76
CA PHE A 184 -51.15 0.52 34.43
C PHE A 184 -51.98 -0.76 34.29
N THR A 185 -52.30 -1.42 35.42
CA THR A 185 -53.07 -2.67 35.49
C THR A 185 -54.40 -2.59 34.73
N ASP A 186 -55.14 -1.49 34.88
CA ASP A 186 -56.40 -1.24 34.15
C ASP A 186 -56.22 -1.22 32.63
N ILE A 187 -55.15 -0.58 32.14
CA ILE A 187 -54.80 -0.56 30.72
C ILE A 187 -54.47 -1.98 30.27
N MET A 188 -53.69 -2.74 31.05
CA MET A 188 -53.35 -4.13 30.69
C MET A 188 -54.60 -5.03 30.64
N VAL A 189 -55.56 -4.87 31.55
CA VAL A 189 -56.86 -5.57 31.51
C VAL A 189 -57.62 -5.24 30.24
N GLU A 190 -57.65 -3.96 29.86
CA GLU A 190 -58.29 -3.52 28.62
C GLU A 190 -57.64 -4.15 27.38
N LEU A 191 -56.30 -4.14 27.31
CA LEU A 191 -55.58 -4.74 26.19
C LEU A 191 -55.82 -6.25 26.07
N ARG A 192 -55.96 -6.98 27.20
CA ARG A 192 -56.31 -8.40 27.18
C ARG A 192 -57.70 -8.70 26.62
N GLY A 193 -58.64 -7.76 26.78
CA GLY A 193 -60.01 -7.89 26.26
C GLY A 193 -60.18 -7.40 24.83
N ALA A 194 -59.12 -6.86 24.21
CA ALA A 194 -59.15 -6.28 22.87
C ALA A 194 -59.06 -7.33 21.75
N ASP A 195 -59.35 -6.90 20.52
CA ASP A 195 -59.00 -7.67 19.32
C ASP A 195 -57.49 -7.92 19.26
N LYS A 196 -57.08 -9.00 18.57
CA LYS A 196 -55.66 -9.35 18.43
C LYS A 196 -54.86 -8.21 17.79
N PHE A 197 -53.71 -7.90 18.39
CA PHE A 197 -52.71 -6.95 17.90
C PHE A 197 -51.33 -7.60 17.94
N GLU A 198 -50.41 -7.07 17.14
CA GLU A 198 -49.08 -7.65 16.87
C GLU A 198 -47.95 -6.92 17.59
N ALA A 199 -48.19 -5.67 18.00
CA ALA A 199 -47.23 -4.85 18.72
C ALA A 199 -47.92 -3.71 19.48
N ILE A 200 -47.25 -3.20 20.52
CA ILE A 200 -47.66 -2.02 21.27
C ILE A 200 -46.69 -0.89 20.96
N PHE A 201 -47.17 0.18 20.34
CA PHE A 201 -46.46 1.44 20.25
C PHE A 201 -46.56 2.21 21.57
N VAL A 202 -45.43 2.46 22.22
CA VAL A 202 -45.34 3.15 23.51
C VAL A 202 -44.60 4.48 23.36
N SER A 203 -45.30 5.58 23.61
CA SER A 203 -44.77 6.94 23.53
C SER A 203 -44.69 7.59 24.91
N THR A 204 -43.58 7.35 25.61
CA THR A 204 -43.30 7.86 26.96
C THR A 204 -41.81 7.77 27.29
N GLY A 205 -41.40 8.27 28.46
CA GLY A 205 -40.03 8.12 28.94
C GLY A 205 -39.67 6.67 29.28
N GLY A 206 -38.40 6.28 29.10
CA GLY A 206 -37.93 4.90 29.28
C GLY A 206 -38.32 4.26 30.61
N ALA A 207 -38.25 4.99 31.73
CA ALA A 207 -38.61 4.46 33.05
C ALA A 207 -40.11 4.07 33.16
N THR A 208 -40.99 4.83 32.53
CA THR A 208 -42.43 4.54 32.47
C THR A 208 -42.71 3.42 31.47
N ALA A 209 -42.04 3.42 30.31
CA ALA A 209 -42.15 2.35 29.33
C ALA A 209 -41.72 1.00 29.91
N SER A 210 -40.62 0.95 30.69
CA SER A 210 -40.18 -0.24 31.42
C SER A 210 -41.26 -0.78 32.37
N LYS A 211 -41.99 0.11 33.05
CA LYS A 211 -43.05 -0.30 33.97
C LYS A 211 -44.25 -0.88 33.23
N ILE A 212 -44.69 -0.21 32.17
CA ILE A 212 -45.76 -0.71 31.27
C ILE A 212 -45.36 -2.07 30.69
N TYR A 213 -44.10 -2.23 30.29
CA TYR A 213 -43.58 -3.48 29.77
C TYR A 213 -43.65 -4.60 30.81
N GLN A 214 -43.15 -4.37 32.04
CA GLN A 214 -43.22 -5.36 33.11
C GLN A 214 -44.67 -5.79 33.38
N GLU A 215 -45.58 -4.83 33.60
CA GLU A 215 -46.99 -5.14 33.87
C GLU A 215 -47.67 -5.86 32.69
N SER A 216 -47.27 -5.58 31.45
CA SER A 216 -47.77 -6.30 30.27
C SER A 216 -47.34 -7.78 30.28
N ARG A 217 -46.09 -8.07 30.68
CA ARG A 217 -45.58 -9.44 30.79
C ARG A 217 -46.24 -10.18 31.96
N ASP A 218 -46.43 -9.52 33.10
CA ASP A 218 -47.17 -10.07 34.25
C ASP A 218 -48.62 -10.42 33.89
N MET A 219 -49.21 -9.71 32.92
CA MET A 219 -50.54 -9.96 32.37
C MET A 219 -50.56 -10.90 31.15
N ASN A 220 -49.44 -11.54 30.81
CA ASN A 220 -49.29 -12.45 29.67
C ASN A 220 -49.60 -11.80 28.30
N ILE A 221 -49.35 -10.49 28.17
CA ILE A 221 -49.35 -9.78 26.89
C ILE A 221 -47.92 -9.87 26.34
N MET A 222 -47.70 -10.75 25.37
CA MET A 222 -46.35 -11.16 24.92
C MET A 222 -45.88 -10.51 23.61
N VAL A 223 -46.63 -9.53 23.08
CA VAL A 223 -46.24 -8.82 21.85
C VAL A 223 -45.05 -7.86 22.10
N PRO A 224 -44.25 -7.54 21.07
CA PRO A 224 -43.16 -6.59 21.18
C PRO A 224 -43.64 -5.16 21.42
N PHE A 225 -42.79 -4.37 22.07
CA PHE A 225 -42.96 -2.94 22.21
C PHE A 225 -42.18 -2.22 21.12
N VAL A 226 -42.80 -1.25 20.47
CA VAL A 226 -42.14 -0.29 19.58
C VAL A 226 -42.29 1.07 20.23
N GLY A 227 -41.30 1.96 20.18
CA GLY A 227 -41.48 3.28 20.76
C GLY A 227 -40.47 4.28 20.27
N GLY A 228 -40.52 5.48 20.85
CA GLY A 228 -39.53 6.51 20.58
C GLY A 228 -38.14 6.15 21.07
N GLU A 229 -37.20 7.04 20.78
CA GLU A 229 -35.82 6.98 21.22
C GLU A 229 -35.72 6.76 22.74
N ALA A 230 -36.64 7.29 23.54
CA ALA A 230 -36.62 7.15 25.00
C ALA A 230 -36.60 5.68 25.51
N LEU A 231 -37.01 4.70 24.69
CA LEU A 231 -36.97 3.27 25.04
C LEU A 231 -35.55 2.69 25.05
N ASP A 232 -34.61 3.22 24.25
CA ASP A 232 -33.22 2.72 24.23
C ASP A 232 -32.45 3.22 25.47
N SER A 233 -32.77 2.59 26.61
CA SER A 233 -32.26 2.89 27.94
C SER A 233 -31.91 1.58 28.65
N GLU A 234 -30.91 1.61 29.54
CA GLU A 234 -30.47 0.40 30.26
C GLU A 234 -31.63 -0.26 31.01
N LYS A 235 -32.48 0.53 31.70
CA LYS A 235 -33.62 0.01 32.45
C LYS A 235 -34.62 -0.76 31.56
N PHE A 236 -34.89 -0.28 30.35
CA PHE A 236 -35.76 -0.98 29.42
C PHE A 236 -35.09 -2.23 28.87
N TRP A 237 -33.82 -2.12 28.43
CA TRP A 237 -33.09 -3.25 27.89
C TRP A 237 -32.84 -4.38 28.88
N ASN A 238 -32.70 -4.09 30.17
CA ASN A 238 -32.59 -5.13 31.20
C ASN A 238 -33.86 -6.00 31.25
N LEU A 239 -35.04 -5.38 31.17
CA LEU A 239 -36.30 -6.13 31.10
C LEU A 239 -36.45 -6.93 29.80
N ILE A 240 -36.05 -6.34 28.65
CA ILE A 240 -36.06 -7.07 27.38
C ILE A 240 -35.15 -8.31 27.45
N LYS A 241 -33.96 -8.17 28.05
CA LYS A 241 -33.00 -9.27 28.23
C LYS A 241 -33.50 -10.40 29.13
N GLU A 242 -34.44 -10.12 30.02
CA GLU A 242 -35.07 -11.14 30.86
C GLU A 242 -36.18 -11.89 30.12
N TRP A 243 -36.98 -11.18 29.32
CA TRP A 243 -38.23 -11.71 28.76
C TRP A 243 -38.14 -12.14 27.28
N GLU A 244 -37.29 -11.53 26.46
CA GLU A 244 -37.19 -11.78 25.01
C GLU A 244 -35.90 -12.54 24.63
N ILE A 245 -35.47 -13.49 25.48
CA ILE A 245 -34.20 -14.23 25.33
C ILE A 245 -34.21 -15.14 24.08
N SER A 246 -35.34 -15.78 23.77
CA SER A 246 -35.46 -16.76 22.68
C SER A 246 -36.03 -16.14 21.41
N ASP A 247 -35.77 -16.77 20.25
CA ASP A 247 -36.33 -16.35 18.96
C ASP A 247 -37.84 -16.64 18.82
N GLN A 248 -38.49 -17.20 19.85
CA GLN A 248 -39.93 -17.47 19.85
C GLN A 248 -40.77 -16.18 19.96
N PHE A 249 -40.19 -15.11 20.50
CA PHE A 249 -40.86 -13.82 20.65
C PHE A 249 -40.31 -12.82 19.63
N ALA A 250 -41.22 -12.09 18.98
CA ALA A 250 -40.87 -10.92 18.19
C ALA A 250 -40.17 -9.87 19.09
N LYS A 251 -39.25 -9.10 18.51
CA LYS A 251 -38.32 -8.26 19.27
C LYS A 251 -38.85 -6.84 19.44
N SER A 252 -38.78 -6.36 20.68
CA SER A 252 -39.04 -4.95 20.98
C SER A 252 -38.00 -4.04 20.29
N ILE A 253 -38.46 -2.89 19.82
CA ILE A 253 -37.73 -1.99 18.93
C ILE A 253 -37.64 -0.59 19.55
N ALA A 254 -36.42 -0.07 19.60
CA ALA A 254 -36.17 1.33 19.92
C ALA A 254 -35.28 1.98 18.85
N PRO A 255 -35.66 3.15 18.32
CA PRO A 255 -34.83 3.87 17.36
C PRO A 255 -33.62 4.48 18.06
N THR A 256 -32.49 4.52 17.36
CA THR A 256 -31.24 5.08 17.88
C THR A 256 -30.37 5.61 16.76
N LEU A 257 -29.52 6.57 17.10
CA LEU A 257 -28.41 7.03 16.26
C LEU A 257 -27.06 6.47 16.74
N PHE A 258 -27.06 5.76 17.87
CA PHE A 258 -25.87 5.17 18.47
C PHE A 258 -25.80 3.69 18.09
N LYS A 259 -25.07 3.38 17.03
CA LYS A 259 -24.82 2.00 16.58
C LYS A 259 -23.42 1.61 17.05
N GLU A 260 -23.35 0.73 18.03
CA GLU A 260 -22.07 0.35 18.65
C GLU A 260 -21.06 -0.15 17.62
N SER A 261 -21.46 -0.86 16.57
CA SER A 261 -20.55 -1.37 15.54
C SER A 261 -20.11 -0.34 14.49
N ASP A 262 -20.59 0.91 14.55
CA ASP A 262 -20.13 1.98 13.67
C ASP A 262 -18.68 2.41 14.01
N PRO A 263 -17.77 2.59 13.02
CA PRO A 263 -16.37 2.94 13.29
C PRO A 263 -16.17 4.24 14.08
N PHE A 264 -16.99 5.28 13.84
CA PHE A 264 -16.90 6.54 14.58
C PHE A 264 -17.40 6.35 16.02
N THR A 265 -18.47 5.58 16.19
CA THR A 265 -18.96 5.18 17.52
C THR A 265 -17.93 4.35 18.29
N GLN A 266 -17.30 3.35 17.67
CA GLN A 266 -16.25 2.52 18.29
C GLN A 266 -15.06 3.36 18.75
N THR A 267 -14.62 4.31 17.92
CA THR A 267 -13.55 5.24 18.28
C THR A 267 -13.89 6.02 19.55
N PHE A 268 -15.11 6.54 19.63
CA PHE A 268 -15.61 7.22 20.83
C PHE A 268 -15.68 6.30 22.05
N ILE A 269 -16.22 5.09 21.89
CA ILE A 269 -16.32 4.09 22.96
C ILE A 269 -14.93 3.83 23.57
N ASN A 270 -13.93 3.61 22.73
CA ASN A 270 -12.55 3.33 23.16
C ASN A 270 -11.95 4.52 23.92
N LYS A 271 -12.09 5.74 23.40
CA LYS A 271 -11.61 6.96 24.09
C LYS A 271 -12.32 7.17 25.42
N PHE A 272 -13.62 6.93 25.47
CA PHE A 272 -14.40 7.09 26.69
C PHE A 272 -13.98 6.08 27.76
N LYS A 273 -13.73 4.82 27.38
CA LYS A 273 -13.18 3.80 28.29
C LYS A 273 -11.75 4.10 28.72
N GLN A 274 -10.92 4.64 27.82
CA GLN A 274 -9.57 5.07 28.17
C GLN A 274 -9.58 6.16 29.25
N GLU A 275 -10.50 7.13 29.15
CA GLU A 275 -10.62 8.23 30.12
C GLU A 275 -11.29 7.80 31.43
N TYR A 276 -12.35 6.99 31.36
CA TYR A 276 -13.21 6.69 32.52
C TYR A 276 -13.10 5.25 33.04
N GLY A 277 -12.20 4.44 32.47
CA GLY A 277 -11.95 3.04 32.81
C GLY A 277 -12.71 2.03 31.94
N GLU A 278 -12.17 0.81 31.83
CA GLU A 278 -12.72 -0.27 30.97
C GLU A 278 -14.15 -0.70 31.31
N SER A 279 -14.55 -0.53 32.57
CA SER A 279 -15.91 -0.82 33.04
C SER A 279 -16.92 0.26 32.66
N ALA A 280 -16.47 1.40 32.12
CA ALA A 280 -17.35 2.46 31.66
C ALA A 280 -18.21 1.97 30.50
N LYS A 281 -19.51 2.31 30.55
CA LYS A 281 -20.50 1.98 29.52
C LYS A 281 -20.91 3.25 28.77
N PRO A 282 -20.11 3.73 27.80
CA PRO A 282 -20.50 4.85 26.96
C PRO A 282 -21.76 4.49 26.18
N GLU A 283 -22.87 5.12 26.54
CA GLU A 283 -24.13 5.00 25.83
C GLU A 283 -24.41 6.27 25.01
N ARG A 284 -25.57 6.31 24.37
CA ARG A 284 -25.92 7.39 23.42
C ARG A 284 -25.91 8.79 24.02
N TYR A 285 -26.28 8.99 25.30
CA TYR A 285 -26.26 10.33 25.89
C TYR A 285 -24.82 10.80 26.09
N ALA A 286 -23.89 9.92 26.48
CA ALA A 286 -22.46 10.24 26.44
C ALA A 286 -22.01 10.67 25.04
N ALA A 287 -22.44 9.92 24.01
CA ALA A 287 -22.13 10.25 22.62
C ALA A 287 -22.72 11.61 22.18
N PHE A 288 -23.95 11.92 22.57
CA PHE A 288 -24.58 13.22 22.29
C PHE A 288 -23.92 14.39 23.00
N GLY A 289 -23.47 14.21 24.25
CA GLY A 289 -22.71 15.22 24.98
C GLY A 289 -21.37 15.51 24.31
N TYR A 290 -20.68 14.44 23.86
CA TYR A 290 -19.43 14.55 23.10
C TYR A 290 -19.64 15.29 21.77
N ASP A 291 -20.61 14.84 20.97
CA ASP A 291 -20.94 15.44 19.67
C ASP A 291 -21.32 16.91 19.80
N ALA A 292 -22.14 17.28 20.79
CA ALA A 292 -22.60 18.66 20.95
C ALA A 292 -21.42 19.63 21.16
N ILE A 293 -20.42 19.22 21.94
CA ILE A 293 -19.20 20.01 22.15
C ILE A 293 -18.34 20.04 20.87
N LYS A 294 -18.15 18.92 20.16
CA LYS A 294 -17.36 18.87 18.91
C LYS A 294 -17.99 19.69 17.79
N ILE A 295 -19.32 19.72 17.70
CA ILE A 295 -20.04 20.56 16.72
C ILE A 295 -19.85 22.04 17.04
N LEU A 296 -19.96 22.44 18.31
CA LEU A 296 -19.69 23.82 18.72
C LEU A 296 -18.23 24.21 18.47
N GLU A 297 -17.28 23.32 18.76
CA GLU A 297 -15.86 23.51 18.43
C GLU A 297 -15.68 23.78 16.92
N HIS A 298 -16.27 22.93 16.08
CA HIS A 298 -16.18 23.06 14.63
C HIS A 298 -16.78 24.39 14.14
N ALA A 299 -17.97 24.76 14.62
CA ALA A 299 -18.61 26.01 14.26
C ALA A 299 -17.81 27.25 14.72
N ILE A 300 -17.21 27.23 15.90
CA ILE A 300 -16.37 28.33 16.40
C ILE A 300 -15.09 28.45 15.57
N LYS A 301 -14.41 27.32 15.28
CA LYS A 301 -13.22 27.31 14.43
C LYS A 301 -13.53 27.79 13.01
N ARG A 302 -14.65 27.36 12.42
CA ARG A 302 -15.04 27.76 11.07
C ARG A 302 -15.44 29.24 10.99
N SER A 303 -16.14 29.75 12.01
CA SER A 303 -16.51 31.16 12.08
C SER A 303 -15.37 32.10 12.51
N GLN A 304 -14.26 31.54 13.01
CA GLN A 304 -13.16 32.28 13.65
C GLN A 304 -13.67 33.26 14.72
N SER A 305 -14.73 32.88 15.44
CA SER A 305 -15.44 33.79 16.33
C SER A 305 -16.14 33.07 17.47
N THR A 306 -16.06 33.67 18.67
CA THR A 306 -16.85 33.25 19.85
C THR A 306 -18.16 34.04 20.00
N VAL A 307 -18.48 34.95 19.07
CA VAL A 307 -19.74 35.71 19.08
C VAL A 307 -20.91 34.77 18.71
N PRO A 308 -21.95 34.64 19.56
CA PRO A 308 -23.02 33.67 19.38
C PRO A 308 -23.73 33.70 18.02
N ILE A 309 -24.02 34.88 17.47
CA ILE A 309 -24.74 34.97 16.18
C ILE A 309 -23.91 34.41 15.03
N LYS A 310 -22.58 34.63 15.03
CA LYS A 310 -21.67 34.08 14.01
C LYS A 310 -21.57 32.55 14.12
N ILE A 311 -21.60 32.02 15.34
CA ILE A 311 -21.65 30.57 15.58
C ILE A 311 -22.98 30.01 15.05
N ALA A 312 -24.11 30.63 15.38
CA ALA A 312 -25.43 30.24 14.91
C ALA A 312 -25.55 30.27 13.37
N GLU A 313 -25.11 31.34 12.72
CA GLU A 313 -25.08 31.42 11.25
C GLU A 313 -24.22 30.31 10.66
N THR A 314 -23.04 30.06 11.25
CA THR A 314 -22.16 28.99 10.79
C THR A 314 -22.79 27.61 10.95
N LEU A 315 -23.45 27.32 12.07
CA LEU A 315 -24.17 26.06 12.26
C LEU A 315 -25.26 25.85 11.19
N ARG A 316 -25.98 26.91 10.77
CA ARG A 316 -27.04 26.82 9.74
C ARG A 316 -26.51 26.57 8.34
N TYR A 317 -25.31 27.07 8.02
CA TYR A 317 -24.80 27.10 6.64
C TYR A 317 -23.54 26.27 6.43
N MET A 318 -22.97 25.66 7.47
CA MET A 318 -21.84 24.76 7.33
C MET A 318 -22.24 23.48 6.57
N PRO A 319 -21.30 22.90 5.80
CA PRO A 319 -21.46 21.57 5.22
C PRO A 319 -21.79 20.51 6.29
N PRO A 320 -22.31 19.33 5.89
CA PRO A 320 -22.49 18.21 6.81
C PRO A 320 -21.21 17.91 7.58
N CYS A 321 -21.34 17.71 8.89
CA CYS A 321 -20.23 17.50 9.80
C CYS A 321 -20.42 16.16 10.52
N GLN A 322 -19.58 15.15 10.27
CA GLN A 322 -19.72 13.81 10.87
C GLN A 322 -19.33 13.81 12.36
N GLY A 323 -20.28 13.48 13.24
CA GLY A 323 -20.01 13.15 14.63
C GLY A 323 -20.05 11.63 14.88
N VAL A 324 -19.99 11.23 16.14
CA VAL A 324 -19.96 9.82 16.55
C VAL A 324 -21.34 9.16 16.43
N THR A 325 -22.41 9.96 16.47
CA THR A 325 -23.80 9.51 16.24
C THR A 325 -24.34 9.90 14.85
N GLY A 326 -23.45 10.08 13.87
CA GLY A 326 -23.81 10.37 12.47
C GLY A 326 -23.58 11.83 12.05
N GLN A 327 -23.98 12.15 10.81
CA GLN A 327 -23.72 13.46 10.19
C GLN A 327 -24.64 14.57 10.68
N TYR A 328 -24.06 15.69 11.08
CA TYR A 328 -24.77 16.89 11.49
C TYR A 328 -24.85 17.91 10.36
N HIS A 329 -26.04 18.09 9.80
CA HIS A 329 -26.32 19.14 8.83
C HIS A 329 -27.64 19.83 9.20
N PHE A 330 -27.58 21.08 9.61
CA PHE A 330 -28.75 21.81 10.09
C PHE A 330 -29.50 22.48 8.94
N GLN A 331 -30.81 22.61 9.12
CA GLN A 331 -31.72 23.36 8.28
C GLN A 331 -31.75 24.83 8.71
N LYS A 332 -32.34 25.67 7.85
CA LYS A 332 -32.59 27.08 8.17
C LYS A 332 -33.50 27.28 9.38
N THR A 333 -34.29 26.29 9.79
CA THR A 333 -35.12 26.31 11.00
C THR A 333 -34.32 26.03 12.28
N GLY A 334 -33.12 25.45 12.17
CA GLY A 334 -32.34 24.95 13.30
C GLY A 334 -32.54 23.45 13.54
N ASP A 335 -33.49 22.81 12.85
CA ASP A 335 -33.62 21.36 12.88
C ASP A 335 -32.47 20.68 12.13
N ILE A 336 -32.18 19.45 12.50
CA ILE A 336 -31.31 18.61 11.71
C ILE A 336 -32.00 18.23 10.39
N ARG A 337 -31.26 18.09 9.30
CA ARG A 337 -31.79 17.38 8.11
C ARG A 337 -32.05 15.93 8.48
N LYS A 338 -33.06 15.34 7.82
CA LYS A 338 -33.51 13.96 8.04
C LYS A 338 -32.33 13.00 8.19
N LYS A 339 -32.16 12.47 9.40
CA LYS A 339 -31.23 11.39 9.70
C LYS A 339 -31.96 10.06 9.70
N ASN A 340 -31.38 9.06 9.03
CA ASN A 340 -31.89 7.70 9.08
C ASN A 340 -31.61 7.09 10.46
N LEU A 341 -32.66 6.61 11.11
CA LEU A 341 -32.58 5.94 12.40
C LEU A 341 -32.22 4.47 12.22
N TYR A 342 -31.42 3.94 13.15
CA TYR A 342 -31.26 2.50 13.34
C TYR A 342 -32.34 2.00 14.28
N PHE A 343 -32.89 0.82 14.01
CA PHE A 343 -33.90 0.18 14.84
C PHE A 343 -33.24 -0.91 15.68
N LYS A 344 -32.90 -0.56 16.92
CA LYS A 344 -32.18 -1.43 17.84
C LYS A 344 -33.13 -2.47 18.44
N MET A 345 -32.69 -3.73 18.44
CA MET A 345 -33.41 -4.89 18.95
C MET A 345 -32.43 -5.78 19.71
N PHE A 346 -32.90 -6.52 20.72
CA PHE A 346 -32.07 -7.50 21.41
C PHE A 346 -32.40 -8.92 20.94
N ARG A 347 -31.39 -9.65 20.48
CA ARG A 347 -31.54 -11.01 19.97
C ARG A 347 -30.34 -11.86 20.34
N GLN A 348 -30.58 -13.05 20.88
CA GLN A 348 -29.54 -14.05 21.16
C GLN A 348 -28.31 -13.49 21.92
N GLY A 349 -28.54 -12.68 22.95
CA GLY A 349 -27.45 -12.14 23.77
C GLY A 349 -26.79 -10.85 23.24
N LYS A 350 -27.17 -10.37 22.04
CA LYS A 350 -26.56 -9.20 21.39
C LYS A 350 -27.60 -8.20 20.86
N PHE A 351 -27.16 -6.97 20.63
CA PHE A 351 -27.97 -5.98 19.93
C PHE A 351 -27.84 -6.12 18.41
N GLU A 352 -28.96 -6.12 17.72
CA GLU A 352 -29.08 -6.06 16.26
C GLU A 352 -29.71 -4.71 15.86
N TYR A 353 -29.39 -4.23 14.66
CA TYR A 353 -29.79 -2.91 14.19
C TYR A 353 -30.44 -3.03 12.81
N GLY A 354 -31.76 -2.87 12.75
CA GLY A 354 -32.49 -2.75 11.50
C GLY A 354 -32.39 -1.35 10.90
N ASN A 355 -32.73 -1.22 9.61
CA ASN A 355 -32.81 0.05 8.89
C ASN A 355 -33.94 0.01 7.85
N LEU A 356 -34.35 1.18 7.34
CA LEU A 356 -35.39 1.28 6.30
C LEU A 356 -34.84 0.96 4.90
N GLU A 357 -33.61 1.36 4.58
CA GLU A 357 -32.96 1.17 3.27
C GLU A 357 -31.57 0.52 3.37
N ALA A 358 -31.12 -0.15 2.30
CA ALA A 358 -29.71 -0.48 2.09
C ALA A 358 -28.96 0.83 1.83
N GLN A 359 -28.10 1.25 2.75
CA GLN A 359 -27.34 2.50 2.59
C GLN A 359 -26.52 2.45 1.29
N SER A 360 -26.90 3.26 0.30
CA SER A 360 -26.06 3.58 -0.85
C SER A 360 -24.77 4.21 -0.32
N THR A 361 -23.64 3.58 -0.62
CA THR A 361 -22.29 4.01 -0.26
C THR A 361 -21.75 5.14 -1.14
N THR A 362 -22.62 5.91 -1.81
CA THR A 362 -22.17 7.11 -2.52
C THR A 362 -22.17 8.28 -1.55
N THR A 363 -21.00 8.52 -0.93
CA THR A 363 -20.73 9.67 -0.09
C THR A 363 -20.32 10.86 -0.95
N PRO A 364 -21.17 11.89 -1.18
CA PRO A 364 -20.68 13.19 -1.61
C PRO A 364 -19.86 13.80 -0.46
N ASP A 365 -18.65 14.32 -0.75
CA ASP A 365 -17.70 15.01 0.14
C ASP A 365 -18.19 15.23 1.58
N VAL A 366 -18.00 14.21 2.43
CA VAL A 366 -18.44 14.20 3.83
C VAL A 366 -17.32 14.74 4.71
N TRP A 367 -17.51 15.92 5.28
CA TRP A 367 -16.57 16.52 6.22
C TRP A 367 -16.79 15.95 7.62
N VAL A 368 -15.72 15.56 8.32
CA VAL A 368 -15.80 14.95 9.67
C VAL A 368 -15.54 15.97 10.78
N CYS A 369 -16.41 16.02 11.80
CA CYS A 369 -16.21 16.87 12.97
C CYS A 369 -15.13 16.26 13.88
N GLY A 370 -13.96 16.89 13.92
CA GLY A 370 -12.87 16.49 14.81
C GLY A 370 -11.84 15.58 14.15
N ASN A 371 -10.60 15.64 14.67
CA ASN A 371 -9.38 15.04 14.12
C ASN A 371 -9.47 13.51 13.93
N VAL A 372 -10.12 13.06 12.85
CA VAL A 372 -9.99 11.70 12.32
C VAL A 372 -8.93 11.78 11.24
N ASP A 373 -7.90 10.95 11.38
CA ASP A 373 -6.86 10.70 10.40
C ASP A 373 -7.08 9.25 9.93
N LYS A 374 -7.70 9.10 8.75
CA LYS A 374 -8.28 7.82 8.30
C LYS A 374 -7.22 6.92 7.68
N ASP A 375 -6.28 7.48 6.96
CA ASP A 375 -5.13 6.81 6.33
C ASP A 375 -3.90 6.75 7.24
N LYS A 376 -3.94 7.42 8.39
CA LYS A 376 -2.92 7.37 9.46
C LYS A 376 -1.60 8.02 9.05
N ASP A 377 -1.67 9.08 8.26
CA ASP A 377 -0.51 9.84 7.77
C ASP A 377 -0.07 10.96 8.75
N ALA A 378 -0.70 11.02 9.92
CA ALA A 378 -0.57 12.03 10.97
C ALA A 378 -1.15 13.42 10.62
N ILE A 379 -1.90 13.52 9.53
CA ILE A 379 -2.62 14.71 9.09
C ILE A 379 -4.11 14.43 9.24
N PRO A 380 -4.82 15.18 10.10
CA PRO A 380 -6.26 15.03 10.21
C PRO A 380 -6.97 15.24 8.87
N ASN A 381 -7.98 14.42 8.56
CA ASN A 381 -8.74 14.47 7.30
C ASN A 381 -9.31 15.86 6.95
N ASP A 382 -9.56 16.72 7.95
CA ASP A 382 -10.04 18.10 7.74
C ASP A 382 -8.95 19.07 7.27
N ARG A 383 -7.70 18.62 7.31
CA ARG A 383 -6.47 19.30 6.89
C ARG A 383 -5.71 18.52 5.83
N ASP A 384 -6.21 17.36 5.46
CA ASP A 384 -5.59 16.43 4.53
C ASP A 384 -6.27 16.55 3.16
N ARG A 385 -5.46 16.77 2.12
CA ARG A 385 -5.89 16.86 0.73
C ARG A 385 -6.13 15.49 0.12
N CYS A 386 -5.47 14.45 0.62
CA CYS A 386 -5.50 13.08 0.15
C CYS A 386 -5.86 12.09 1.30
N PRO A 387 -7.01 12.25 2.01
CA PRO A 387 -7.32 11.59 3.30
C PRO A 387 -7.57 10.07 3.26
N HIS A 388 -7.26 9.42 2.14
CA HIS A 388 -7.60 8.03 1.83
C HIS A 388 -6.40 7.27 1.26
N ASN A 389 -5.18 7.72 1.52
CA ASN A 389 -4.01 6.99 1.06
C ASN A 389 -3.96 5.57 1.64
N THR A 390 -3.35 4.67 0.90
CA THR A 390 -2.96 3.35 1.37
C THR A 390 -1.66 3.43 2.19
N PRO A 391 -1.38 2.43 3.06
CA PRO A 391 -0.10 2.36 3.76
C PRO A 391 1.13 2.36 2.84
N GLN A 392 0.97 1.86 1.61
CA GLN A 392 2.04 1.87 0.61
C GLN A 392 2.27 3.28 0.05
N GLU A 393 1.21 4.01 -0.27
CA GLU A 393 1.29 5.39 -0.79
C GLU A 393 1.98 6.34 0.19
N ILE A 394 1.76 6.19 1.49
CA ILE A 394 2.40 7.03 2.53
C ILE A 394 3.75 6.48 3.02
N SER A 395 4.21 5.34 2.50
CA SER A 395 5.41 4.64 3.01
C SER A 395 6.71 5.44 2.87
N LYS A 396 6.76 6.38 1.92
CA LYS A 396 7.88 7.31 1.68
C LYS A 396 7.58 8.74 2.16
N GLY A 397 6.49 8.92 2.91
CA GLY A 397 6.07 10.20 3.48
C GLY A 397 4.97 10.91 2.69
N VAL A 398 4.47 12.00 3.28
CA VAL A 398 3.44 12.89 2.71
C VAL A 398 3.86 14.35 2.90
N TYR A 399 3.32 15.26 2.09
CA TYR A 399 3.54 16.69 2.35
C TYR A 399 2.86 17.12 3.65
N HIS A 400 3.58 17.71 4.60
CA HIS A 400 2.97 18.17 5.86
C HIS A 400 2.32 19.57 5.76
N GLN A 401 2.60 20.32 4.70
CA GLN A 401 2.13 21.71 4.50
C GLN A 401 1.92 22.01 3.02
N GLY A 402 1.30 23.16 2.71
CA GLY A 402 1.05 23.59 1.34
C GLY A 402 -0.22 23.01 0.72
N ALA A 403 -0.37 23.22 -0.59
CA ALA A 403 -1.57 22.82 -1.35
C ALA A 403 -1.73 21.29 -1.48
N LEU A 404 -0.62 20.55 -1.36
CA LEU A 404 -0.56 19.09 -1.44
C LEU A 404 -0.51 18.42 -0.06
N ARG A 405 -0.80 19.15 1.03
CA ARG A 405 -0.74 18.60 2.39
C ARG A 405 -1.52 17.27 2.50
N GLY A 406 -0.86 16.21 2.92
CA GLY A 406 -1.39 14.84 3.08
C GLY A 406 -1.35 13.97 1.82
N CYS A 407 -0.87 14.50 0.70
CA CYS A 407 -0.61 13.69 -0.49
C CYS A 407 0.81 13.08 -0.46
N PRO A 408 1.03 11.92 -1.10
CA PRO A 408 2.35 11.31 -1.23
C PRO A 408 3.37 12.27 -1.82
N VAL A 409 4.59 12.24 -1.29
CA VAL A 409 5.67 13.11 -1.77
C VAL A 409 6.17 12.67 -3.16
N ASP A 410 6.42 13.68 -3.99
CA ASP A 410 7.13 13.63 -5.27
C ASP A 410 8.30 14.61 -5.12
N THR A 411 9.53 14.11 -5.19
CA THR A 411 10.73 14.85 -4.75
C THR A 411 11.40 15.61 -5.89
N ASP A 412 11.40 15.00 -7.08
CA ASP A 412 12.00 15.54 -8.30
C ASP A 412 10.95 16.10 -9.27
N GLU A 413 9.67 16.06 -8.89
CA GLU A 413 8.54 16.70 -9.57
C GLU A 413 8.27 16.15 -10.98
N ASP A 414 8.57 14.86 -11.19
CA ASP A 414 8.40 14.15 -12.46
C ASP A 414 6.99 13.51 -12.63
N SER A 415 6.10 13.72 -11.64
CA SER A 415 4.75 13.14 -11.53
C SER A 415 4.68 11.68 -11.05
N TYR A 416 5.80 11.06 -10.70
CA TYR A 416 5.88 9.79 -10.00
C TYR A 416 6.18 9.99 -8.52
N HIS A 417 5.24 9.61 -7.67
CA HIS A 417 5.45 9.69 -6.23
C HIS A 417 6.54 8.72 -5.76
N ASN A 418 7.35 9.15 -4.78
CA ASN A 418 8.50 8.43 -4.23
C ASN A 418 8.25 6.95 -3.88
N TYR A 419 7.02 6.56 -3.52
CA TYR A 419 6.68 5.19 -3.12
C TYR A 419 6.64 4.20 -4.28
N ARG A 420 6.61 4.70 -5.53
CA ARG A 420 6.53 3.92 -6.77
C ARG A 420 7.53 4.39 -7.83
N ASP A 421 8.51 5.17 -7.40
CA ASP A 421 9.53 5.77 -8.24
C ASP A 421 10.87 5.09 -7.97
N ASP A 422 11.37 4.38 -8.98
CA ASP A 422 12.65 3.68 -8.96
C ASP A 422 13.82 4.62 -9.30
N CYS A 423 13.55 5.84 -9.79
CA CYS A 423 14.52 6.83 -10.24
C CYS A 423 14.30 8.23 -9.60
N PRO A 424 14.49 8.37 -8.27
CA PRO A 424 14.04 9.53 -7.47
C PRO A 424 14.86 10.83 -7.62
N ASN A 425 15.64 10.96 -8.69
CA ASN A 425 16.45 12.15 -8.97
C ASN A 425 16.41 12.54 -10.45
N THR A 426 15.34 12.18 -11.15
CA THR A 426 15.16 12.47 -12.57
C THR A 426 15.08 13.98 -12.77
N GLN A 427 15.93 14.52 -13.63
CA GLN A 427 15.96 15.96 -13.89
C GLN A 427 14.81 16.37 -14.83
N PRO A 428 14.33 17.62 -14.76
CA PRO A 428 13.26 18.12 -15.62
C PRO A 428 13.43 17.85 -17.12
N HIS A 429 14.64 18.01 -17.62
CA HIS A 429 14.95 17.79 -19.04
C HIS A 429 14.95 16.31 -19.44
N GLU A 430 15.07 15.37 -18.49
CA GLU A 430 15.10 13.93 -18.73
C GLU A 430 13.69 13.39 -18.87
N PHE A 431 12.78 13.74 -17.95
CA PHE A 431 11.41 13.25 -18.06
C PHE A 431 10.60 13.88 -19.20
N GLU A 432 10.96 15.10 -19.64
CA GLU A 432 10.44 15.69 -20.88
C GLU A 432 10.70 14.81 -22.11
N LYS A 433 11.67 13.88 -22.04
CA LYS A 433 12.00 12.91 -23.10
C LYS A 433 11.27 11.59 -22.98
N GLY A 434 10.53 11.36 -21.90
CA GLY A 434 9.72 10.17 -21.67
C GLY A 434 10.22 9.33 -20.50
N ILE A 435 9.30 9.02 -19.59
CA ILE A 435 9.51 8.13 -18.44
C ILE A 435 8.63 6.89 -18.55
N ASP A 436 9.17 5.75 -18.12
CA ASP A 436 8.48 4.47 -18.11
C ASP A 436 7.52 4.35 -16.90
N SER A 437 6.89 3.19 -16.73
CA SER A 437 5.94 2.95 -15.65
C SER A 437 6.54 2.91 -14.24
N ARG A 438 7.88 3.00 -14.11
CA ARG A 438 8.63 2.97 -12.86
C ARG A 438 9.15 4.36 -12.45
N GLY A 439 8.85 5.41 -13.22
CA GLY A 439 9.42 6.76 -13.00
C GLY A 439 10.82 6.93 -13.57
N CYS A 440 11.34 5.96 -14.33
CA CYS A 440 12.68 6.03 -14.90
C CYS A 440 12.67 6.55 -16.33
N PRO A 441 13.72 7.25 -16.81
CA PRO A 441 13.90 7.52 -18.22
C PRO A 441 13.74 6.27 -19.07
N THR A 442 13.04 6.39 -20.20
CA THR A 442 12.75 5.24 -21.07
C THR A 442 14.04 4.65 -21.63
N ASP A 443 14.17 3.33 -21.55
CA ASP A 443 15.27 2.52 -22.06
C ASP A 443 14.62 1.33 -22.81
N SER A 444 14.56 1.45 -24.13
CA SER A 444 13.75 0.59 -24.99
C SER A 444 14.32 -0.82 -25.14
N ASP A 445 15.64 -0.98 -25.15
CA ASP A 445 16.32 -2.27 -25.32
C ASP A 445 16.92 -2.82 -24.01
N ASN A 446 16.90 -2.05 -22.93
CA ASN A 446 17.37 -2.39 -21.58
C ASN A 446 18.89 -2.58 -21.50
N ASP A 447 19.64 -1.76 -22.23
CA ASP A 447 21.11 -1.75 -22.19
C ASP A 447 21.71 -0.85 -21.08
N ALA A 448 20.83 -0.20 -20.29
CA ALA A 448 21.12 0.75 -19.21
C ALA A 448 21.55 2.16 -19.67
N VAL A 449 21.43 2.46 -20.97
CA VAL A 449 21.55 3.80 -21.54
C VAL A 449 20.15 4.27 -21.96
N PRO A 450 19.58 5.31 -21.31
CA PRO A 450 18.26 5.79 -21.70
C PRO A 450 18.19 6.25 -23.16
N ASP A 451 17.05 6.05 -23.82
CA ASP A 451 16.81 6.34 -25.24
C ASP A 451 17.24 7.75 -25.66
N TYR A 452 17.11 8.73 -24.76
CA TYR A 452 17.48 10.13 -25.05
C TYR A 452 19.00 10.37 -25.14
N ARG A 453 19.81 9.41 -24.68
CA ARG A 453 21.28 9.36 -24.75
C ARG A 453 21.81 8.19 -25.58
N ASP A 454 20.92 7.34 -26.05
CA ASP A 454 21.25 6.13 -26.78
C ASP A 454 21.28 6.39 -28.29
N ASN A 455 22.44 6.11 -28.90
CA ASN A 455 22.64 6.20 -30.34
C ASN A 455 22.26 4.90 -31.07
N CYS A 456 22.05 3.80 -30.35
CA CYS A 456 21.73 2.47 -30.82
C CYS A 456 20.55 1.83 -30.05
N PRO A 457 19.36 2.47 -29.99
CA PRO A 457 18.26 2.15 -29.06
C PRO A 457 17.47 0.85 -29.34
N ASN A 458 18.02 -0.06 -30.13
CA ASN A 458 17.36 -1.31 -30.52
C ASN A 458 18.34 -2.48 -30.55
N ASN A 459 19.32 -2.49 -29.64
CA ASN A 459 20.24 -3.61 -29.52
C ASN A 459 19.46 -4.90 -29.21
N ASN A 460 19.94 -5.99 -29.78
CA ASN A 460 19.49 -7.31 -29.45
C ASN A 460 20.22 -7.83 -28.20
N ARG A 461 19.70 -8.94 -27.65
CA ARG A 461 20.20 -9.49 -26.40
C ARG A 461 21.67 -9.96 -26.44
N LEU A 462 22.18 -10.35 -27.60
CA LEU A 462 23.58 -10.80 -27.75
C LEU A 462 24.54 -9.62 -27.69
N GLU A 463 24.21 -8.52 -28.37
CA GLU A 463 24.94 -7.25 -28.33
C GLU A 463 25.07 -6.75 -26.88
N ILE A 464 23.94 -6.59 -26.18
CA ILE A 464 23.91 -6.11 -24.79
C ILE A 464 24.71 -7.03 -23.85
N ARG A 465 24.62 -8.35 -24.02
CA ARG A 465 25.32 -9.32 -23.16
C ARG A 465 26.84 -9.22 -23.28
N LYS A 466 27.34 -8.83 -24.46
CA LYS A 466 28.77 -8.66 -24.74
C LYS A 466 29.27 -7.29 -24.30
N GLY A 467 28.37 -6.31 -24.23
CA GLY A 467 28.61 -5.00 -23.64
C GLY A 467 28.26 -3.91 -24.65
N VAL A 468 27.82 -2.76 -24.11
CA VAL A 468 27.60 -1.54 -24.87
C VAL A 468 28.51 -0.43 -24.34
N ASP A 469 28.82 0.55 -25.19
CA ASP A 469 29.56 1.73 -24.79
C ASP A 469 28.67 2.75 -24.06
N SER A 470 29.26 3.87 -23.62
CA SER A 470 28.52 4.93 -22.91
C SER A 470 27.41 5.63 -23.71
N ARG A 471 27.29 5.31 -25.01
CA ARG A 471 26.28 5.84 -25.94
C ARG A 471 25.26 4.76 -26.33
N GLY A 472 25.28 3.60 -25.68
CA GLY A 472 24.37 2.48 -25.92
C GLY A 472 24.69 1.65 -27.17
N CYS A 473 25.84 1.87 -27.82
CA CYS A 473 26.19 1.10 -29.02
C CYS A 473 27.02 -0.14 -28.68
N PRO A 474 26.93 -1.24 -29.47
CA PRO A 474 27.72 -2.44 -29.24
C PRO A 474 29.20 -2.12 -29.07
N ALA A 475 29.81 -2.71 -28.03
CA ALA A 475 31.21 -2.49 -27.75
C ALA A 475 32.11 -3.00 -28.89
N ASP A 476 33.19 -2.25 -29.12
CA ASP A 476 34.30 -2.57 -30.03
C ASP A 476 35.56 -2.25 -29.23
N THR A 477 36.07 -3.27 -28.54
CA THR A 477 37.10 -3.16 -27.50
C THR A 477 38.45 -2.79 -28.10
N ASP A 478 38.85 -3.40 -29.20
CA ASP A 478 40.13 -3.17 -29.87
C ASP A 478 40.08 -2.16 -31.03
N LYS A 479 38.88 -1.73 -31.42
CA LYS A 479 38.59 -0.68 -32.43
C LYS A 479 38.93 -1.11 -33.85
N ASP A 480 38.72 -2.37 -34.16
CA ASP A 480 38.98 -2.95 -35.46
C ASP A 480 37.80 -2.83 -36.45
N THR A 481 36.70 -2.20 -36.00
CA THR A 481 35.40 -1.98 -36.68
C THR A 481 34.42 -3.16 -36.64
N ILE A 482 34.81 -4.28 -36.05
CA ILE A 482 33.96 -5.44 -35.78
C ILE A 482 33.57 -5.36 -34.30
N SER A 483 32.29 -5.46 -34.00
CA SER A 483 31.85 -5.38 -32.60
C SER A 483 32.18 -6.68 -31.84
N ASP A 484 32.44 -6.59 -30.54
CA ASP A 484 32.86 -7.68 -29.64
C ASP A 484 31.90 -8.90 -29.62
N TYR A 485 30.66 -8.73 -30.08
CA TYR A 485 29.68 -9.79 -30.18
C TYR A 485 29.81 -10.63 -31.45
N GLU A 486 30.42 -10.08 -32.50
CA GLU A 486 30.78 -10.77 -33.74
C GLU A 486 32.27 -11.13 -33.79
N ASP A 487 33.11 -10.41 -33.04
CA ASP A 487 34.56 -10.58 -33.03
C ASP A 487 35.02 -11.82 -32.22
N VAL A 488 35.76 -12.70 -32.88
CA VAL A 488 36.38 -13.89 -32.27
C VAL A 488 37.61 -13.52 -31.44
N CYS A 489 38.34 -12.49 -31.84
CA CYS A 489 39.58 -11.98 -31.25
C CYS A 489 39.45 -10.51 -30.79
N PHE A 490 38.36 -10.18 -30.08
CA PHE A 490 37.95 -8.83 -29.65
C PHE A 490 38.95 -7.95 -28.85
N ASP A 491 40.16 -8.42 -28.56
CA ASP A 491 41.15 -7.73 -27.73
C ASP A 491 42.54 -7.60 -28.38
N ASN A 492 42.60 -7.51 -29.72
CA ASN A 492 43.86 -7.35 -30.43
C ASN A 492 44.62 -6.08 -30.03
N SER A 493 45.95 -6.12 -30.11
CA SER A 493 46.75 -4.90 -30.00
C SER A 493 46.68 -4.06 -31.27
N PRO A 494 46.84 -2.72 -31.20
CA PRO A 494 46.91 -1.87 -32.39
C PRO A 494 48.01 -2.27 -33.39
N SER A 495 49.09 -2.89 -32.91
CA SER A 495 50.13 -3.45 -33.77
C SER A 495 49.66 -4.64 -34.59
N GLU A 496 48.81 -5.50 -34.02
CA GLU A 496 48.25 -6.68 -34.70
C GLU A 496 47.22 -6.25 -35.74
N LEU A 497 46.32 -5.34 -35.38
CA LEU A 497 45.33 -4.77 -36.31
C LEU A 497 45.98 -4.12 -37.54
N SER A 498 47.13 -3.46 -37.37
CA SER A 498 47.87 -2.85 -38.49
C SER A 498 48.37 -3.84 -39.54
N LYS A 499 48.36 -5.14 -39.23
CA LYS A 499 48.80 -6.23 -40.12
C LYS A 499 47.65 -6.90 -40.88
N GLY A 500 46.41 -6.50 -40.59
CA GLY A 500 45.22 -7.05 -41.22
C GLY A 500 44.60 -8.18 -40.41
N ILE A 501 43.28 -8.27 -40.53
CA ILE A 501 42.41 -9.21 -39.83
C ILE A 501 41.41 -9.80 -40.81
N TYR A 502 40.82 -10.94 -40.47
CA TYR A 502 39.68 -11.48 -41.20
C TYR A 502 38.44 -10.60 -40.99
N GLN A 503 37.81 -10.15 -42.08
CA GLN A 503 36.61 -9.30 -42.03
C GLN A 503 35.29 -10.10 -42.06
N GLN A 504 35.37 -11.43 -42.24
CA GLN A 504 34.24 -12.34 -42.33
C GLN A 504 34.69 -13.80 -42.12
N GLY A 505 33.75 -14.69 -41.82
CA GLY A 505 34.00 -16.12 -41.64
C GLY A 505 34.26 -16.51 -40.19
N ASP A 506 34.70 -17.74 -39.97
CA ASP A 506 34.83 -18.33 -38.62
C ASP A 506 35.95 -17.71 -37.76
N TYR A 507 36.83 -16.92 -38.37
CA TYR A 507 37.94 -16.22 -37.73
C TYR A 507 37.81 -14.69 -37.79
N ILE A 508 36.60 -14.18 -38.03
CA ILE A 508 36.33 -12.73 -38.08
C ILE A 508 36.93 -12.00 -36.85
N GLY A 509 37.67 -10.91 -37.11
CA GLY A 509 38.41 -10.11 -36.12
C GLY A 509 39.78 -10.66 -35.71
N CYS A 510 40.11 -11.91 -36.06
CA CYS A 510 41.45 -12.46 -35.79
C CYS A 510 42.48 -12.04 -36.86
N PRO A 511 43.78 -11.94 -36.49
CA PRO A 511 44.87 -11.72 -37.43
C PRO A 511 44.91 -12.79 -38.54
N ILE A 512 45.29 -12.38 -39.75
CA ILE A 512 45.35 -13.28 -40.92
C ILE A 512 46.39 -14.38 -40.71
N ASP A 513 46.01 -15.62 -40.99
CA ASP A 513 46.80 -16.86 -40.96
C ASP A 513 46.46 -17.65 -42.23
N SER A 514 47.28 -17.48 -43.27
CA SER A 514 46.97 -17.86 -44.66
C SER A 514 46.99 -19.37 -44.89
N ASP A 515 47.89 -20.10 -44.24
CA ASP A 515 48.00 -21.56 -44.35
C ASP A 515 47.33 -22.32 -43.19
N ASN A 516 46.81 -21.60 -42.19
CA ASN A 516 46.08 -22.11 -41.02
C ASN A 516 46.94 -23.05 -40.16
N ASP A 517 48.23 -22.74 -40.05
CA ASP A 517 49.17 -23.51 -39.26
C ASP A 517 49.14 -23.14 -37.76
N GLY A 518 48.40 -22.06 -37.42
CA GLY A 518 48.24 -21.52 -36.07
C GLY A 518 49.19 -20.36 -35.74
N VAL A 519 50.04 -19.95 -36.69
CA VAL A 519 50.94 -18.79 -36.59
C VAL A 519 50.48 -17.74 -37.60
N ALA A 520 49.91 -16.63 -37.11
CA ALA A 520 49.49 -15.54 -37.99
C ALA A 520 50.63 -15.05 -38.92
N ASP A 521 50.30 -14.70 -40.16
CA ASP A 521 51.23 -14.39 -41.26
C ASP A 521 52.33 -13.40 -40.89
N TYR A 522 52.01 -12.41 -40.05
CA TYR A 522 52.96 -11.38 -39.65
C TYR A 522 54.01 -11.87 -38.64
N ARG A 523 53.82 -13.07 -38.06
CA ARG A 523 54.77 -13.79 -37.18
C ARG A 523 55.37 -15.02 -37.85
N ASP A 524 54.80 -15.45 -38.97
CA ASP A 524 55.18 -16.64 -39.71
C ASP A 524 56.29 -16.35 -40.74
N ASN A 525 57.34 -17.16 -40.72
CA ASN A 525 58.43 -17.09 -41.70
C ASN A 525 58.13 -17.90 -42.98
N CYS A 526 57.15 -18.80 -42.93
CA CYS A 526 56.71 -19.68 -44.00
C CYS A 526 55.17 -19.65 -44.18
N PRO A 527 54.54 -18.49 -44.44
CA PRO A 527 53.07 -18.26 -44.35
C PRO A 527 52.19 -18.97 -45.41
N ASN A 528 52.72 -19.94 -46.15
CA ASN A 528 52.04 -20.60 -47.26
C ASN A 528 52.41 -22.08 -47.35
N ASN A 529 52.64 -22.76 -46.22
CA ASN A 529 52.90 -24.19 -46.21
C ASN A 529 51.69 -24.96 -46.75
N GLN A 530 51.94 -26.15 -47.30
CA GLN A 530 50.89 -27.08 -47.64
C GLN A 530 50.36 -27.77 -46.37
N ALA A 531 49.09 -28.14 -46.37
CA ALA A 531 48.46 -28.79 -45.22
C ALA A 531 49.15 -30.10 -44.81
N ASP A 532 49.72 -30.84 -45.76
CA ASP A 532 50.48 -32.06 -45.47
C ASP A 532 51.84 -31.78 -44.81
N GLU A 533 52.47 -30.63 -45.08
CA GLU A 533 53.69 -30.18 -44.39
C GLU A 533 53.38 -29.79 -42.95
N ILE A 534 52.30 -29.03 -42.73
CA ILE A 534 51.89 -28.58 -41.39
C ILE A 534 51.63 -29.78 -40.46
N ILE A 535 50.96 -30.82 -40.96
CA ILE A 535 50.67 -32.05 -40.20
C ILE A 535 51.94 -32.79 -39.77
N LYS A 536 53.06 -32.65 -40.49
CA LYS A 536 54.34 -33.27 -40.12
C LYS A 536 55.06 -32.54 -39.00
N GLY A 537 54.64 -31.32 -38.69
CA GLY A 537 55.16 -30.52 -37.61
C GLY A 537 55.92 -29.31 -38.15
N ILE A 538 55.63 -28.17 -37.53
CA ILE A 538 56.21 -26.87 -37.82
C ILE A 538 56.92 -26.33 -36.58
N THR A 539 57.82 -25.39 -36.81
CA THR A 539 58.44 -24.59 -35.77
C THR A 539 57.45 -23.55 -35.21
N PRO A 540 57.72 -22.92 -34.05
CA PRO A 540 56.91 -21.80 -33.54
C PRO A 540 56.87 -20.55 -34.44
N ARG A 541 57.59 -20.58 -35.57
CA ARG A 541 57.64 -19.54 -36.62
C ARG A 541 57.07 -20.06 -37.96
N GLY A 542 56.26 -21.12 -37.90
CA GLY A 542 55.48 -21.69 -39.02
C GLY A 542 56.26 -22.51 -40.05
N CYS A 543 57.60 -22.49 -40.06
CA CYS A 543 58.35 -23.31 -41.03
C CYS A 543 58.40 -24.81 -40.65
N PRO A 544 58.42 -25.74 -41.62
CA PRO A 544 58.64 -27.17 -41.38
C PRO A 544 59.95 -27.43 -40.62
N ILE A 545 59.96 -28.50 -39.82
CA ILE A 545 61.11 -28.84 -38.97
C ILE A 545 62.25 -29.42 -39.81
N ASP A 546 63.44 -28.85 -39.71
CA ASP A 546 64.74 -29.37 -40.16
C ASP A 546 65.67 -29.31 -38.95
N ARG A 547 65.97 -30.49 -38.39
CA ARG A 547 66.58 -30.62 -37.07
C ARG A 547 68.11 -30.58 -37.08
N ASP A 548 68.74 -31.20 -38.07
CA ASP A 548 70.20 -31.20 -38.18
C ASP A 548 70.72 -30.08 -39.11
N HIS A 549 69.80 -29.32 -39.72
CA HIS A 549 70.07 -28.13 -40.52
C HIS A 549 70.88 -28.43 -41.79
N ASP A 550 70.67 -29.60 -42.38
CA ASP A 550 71.30 -29.99 -43.64
C ASP A 550 70.57 -29.43 -44.88
N GLY A 551 69.37 -28.87 -44.68
CA GLY A 551 68.53 -28.27 -45.72
C GLY A 551 67.45 -29.20 -46.30
N VAL A 552 67.36 -30.44 -45.81
CA VAL A 552 66.25 -31.36 -46.06
C VAL A 552 65.37 -31.40 -44.81
N PHE A 553 64.08 -31.14 -44.94
CA PHE A 553 63.19 -31.16 -43.77
C PHE A 553 63.03 -32.58 -43.22
N ASP A 554 62.88 -32.73 -41.90
CA ASP A 554 62.78 -34.01 -41.17
C ASP A 554 61.78 -35.01 -41.79
N TYR A 555 60.74 -34.50 -42.48
CA TYR A 555 59.70 -35.33 -43.09
C TYR A 555 60.06 -35.87 -44.48
N GLN A 556 61.12 -35.35 -45.10
CA GLN A 556 61.75 -35.80 -46.36
C GLN A 556 63.15 -36.38 -46.14
N ASP A 557 63.66 -36.33 -44.91
CA ASP A 557 65.01 -36.72 -44.55
C ASP A 557 65.02 -38.15 -43.96
N ASP A 558 65.77 -39.03 -44.61
CA ASP A 558 65.99 -40.43 -44.20
C ASP A 558 67.00 -40.54 -43.05
N CYS A 559 67.83 -39.50 -42.84
CA CYS A 559 68.84 -39.37 -41.80
C CYS A 559 68.67 -38.08 -40.95
N PRO A 560 67.50 -37.81 -40.32
CA PRO A 560 67.11 -36.49 -39.77
C PRO A 560 67.81 -36.04 -38.48
N ASN A 561 68.92 -36.68 -38.12
CA ASN A 561 69.66 -36.37 -36.89
C ASN A 561 71.16 -36.54 -37.08
N ASN A 562 71.70 -36.22 -38.26
CA ASN A 562 73.14 -36.31 -38.48
C ASN A 562 73.88 -35.42 -37.48
N ALA A 563 75.00 -35.92 -36.98
CA ALA A 563 75.94 -35.09 -36.26
C ALA A 563 76.60 -34.10 -37.23
N HIS A 564 76.93 -32.90 -36.72
CA HIS A 564 77.63 -31.88 -37.52
C HIS A 564 78.92 -32.39 -38.21
N ILE A 565 79.58 -33.43 -37.68
CA ILE A 565 80.77 -34.02 -38.33
C ILE A 565 80.41 -34.78 -39.61
N GLU A 566 79.26 -35.45 -39.65
CA GLU A 566 78.76 -36.28 -40.74
C GLU A 566 78.33 -35.39 -41.92
N LEU A 567 77.72 -34.25 -41.61
CA LEU A 567 77.30 -33.23 -42.59
C LEU A 567 78.46 -32.50 -43.28
N ARG A 568 79.71 -32.62 -42.80
CA ARG A 568 80.83 -31.80 -43.32
C ARG A 568 81.17 -32.05 -44.77
N LYS A 569 80.89 -33.24 -45.28
CA LYS A 569 81.14 -33.61 -46.68
C LYS A 569 79.88 -33.50 -47.54
N GLY A 570 78.78 -33.03 -46.96
CA GLY A 570 77.47 -32.94 -47.59
C GLY A 570 76.63 -34.19 -47.34
N VAL A 571 75.36 -34.05 -47.65
CA VAL A 571 74.35 -35.11 -47.64
C VAL A 571 73.83 -35.33 -49.06
N ASP A 572 73.23 -36.48 -49.30
CA ASP A 572 72.50 -36.73 -50.53
C ASP A 572 71.11 -36.06 -50.53
N SER A 573 70.31 -36.30 -51.56
CA SER A 573 68.96 -35.70 -51.67
C SER A 573 67.96 -36.22 -50.63
N HIS A 574 68.33 -37.21 -49.82
CA HIS A 574 67.51 -37.78 -48.75
C HIS A 574 68.10 -37.43 -47.37
N GLY A 575 69.05 -36.50 -47.28
CA GLY A 575 69.65 -36.06 -46.02
C GLY A 575 70.68 -37.02 -45.42
N CYS A 576 71.09 -38.08 -46.13
CA CYS A 576 72.07 -39.03 -45.60
C CYS A 576 73.52 -38.68 -45.99
N PRO A 577 74.53 -38.94 -45.13
CA PRO A 577 75.94 -38.68 -45.44
C PRO A 577 76.38 -39.41 -46.71
N VAL A 578 77.10 -38.69 -47.57
CA VAL A 578 77.53 -39.25 -48.86
C VAL A 578 78.63 -40.29 -48.72
N ASP A 579 78.55 -41.35 -49.53
CA ASP A 579 79.59 -42.35 -49.82
C ASP A 579 79.79 -42.34 -51.34
N ALA A 580 80.77 -41.58 -51.79
CA ALA A 580 80.93 -41.20 -53.19
C ALA A 580 81.43 -42.35 -54.06
N ASP A 581 82.34 -43.20 -53.55
CA ASP A 581 82.91 -44.31 -54.30
C ASP A 581 82.25 -45.67 -54.01
N GLN A 582 81.36 -45.74 -53.00
CA GLN A 582 80.56 -46.91 -52.64
C GLN A 582 81.39 -48.07 -52.07
N ASP A 583 82.49 -47.76 -51.40
CA ASP A 583 83.31 -48.74 -50.69
C ASP A 583 82.75 -49.12 -49.29
N ASN A 584 81.61 -48.52 -48.90
CA ASN A 584 80.92 -48.59 -47.62
C ASN A 584 81.57 -47.80 -46.47
N VAL A 585 82.48 -46.87 -46.77
CA VAL A 585 83.01 -45.87 -45.86
C VAL A 585 82.52 -44.50 -46.31
N PHE A 586 81.68 -43.85 -45.50
CA PHE A 586 81.19 -42.51 -45.84
C PHE A 586 82.34 -41.49 -45.99
N ASP A 587 82.18 -40.53 -46.90
CA ASP A 587 83.20 -39.54 -47.27
C ASP A 587 83.78 -38.74 -46.09
N TYR A 588 83.01 -38.60 -45.01
CA TYR A 588 83.47 -37.88 -43.82
C TYR A 588 84.49 -38.68 -42.99
N GLN A 589 84.60 -39.99 -43.22
CA GLN A 589 85.55 -40.93 -42.62
C GLN A 589 86.55 -41.51 -43.61
N ASP A 590 86.24 -41.49 -44.91
CA ASP A 590 87.07 -42.07 -45.96
C ASP A 590 88.30 -41.19 -46.29
N VAL A 591 89.48 -41.80 -46.22
CA VAL A 591 90.77 -41.17 -46.55
C VAL A 591 91.01 -41.17 -48.07
N CYS A 592 90.48 -42.15 -48.79
CA CYS A 592 90.69 -42.42 -50.21
C CYS A 592 89.37 -42.39 -51.01
N LEU A 593 88.66 -41.25 -50.93
CA LEU A 593 87.35 -40.87 -51.50
C LEU A 593 86.98 -41.26 -52.95
N ASN A 594 87.88 -41.83 -53.76
CA ASN A 594 87.63 -42.06 -55.18
C ASN A 594 88.33 -43.33 -55.68
N ASN A 595 88.16 -44.45 -54.96
CA ASN A 595 88.62 -45.72 -55.45
C ASN A 595 87.90 -46.11 -56.74
N SER A 596 88.65 -46.67 -57.69
CA SER A 596 88.06 -47.29 -58.85
C SER A 596 87.32 -48.58 -58.46
N LEU A 597 86.33 -48.98 -59.27
CA LEU A 597 85.64 -50.25 -59.11
C LEU A 597 86.58 -51.46 -59.10
N GLU A 598 87.69 -51.38 -59.85
CA GLU A 598 88.71 -52.41 -59.83
C GLU A 598 89.43 -52.44 -58.47
N GLU A 599 89.81 -51.28 -57.93
CA GLU A 599 90.43 -51.14 -56.60
C GLU A 599 89.55 -51.69 -55.47
N MET A 600 88.29 -51.28 -55.44
CA MET A 600 87.35 -51.73 -54.42
C MET A 600 87.10 -53.24 -54.47
N SER A 601 87.12 -53.84 -55.67
CA SER A 601 86.93 -55.29 -55.82
C SER A 601 88.04 -56.12 -55.17
N GLN A 602 89.19 -55.51 -54.91
CA GLN A 602 90.34 -56.14 -54.25
C GLN A 602 90.37 -55.89 -52.74
N GLY A 603 89.50 -55.00 -52.24
CA GLY A 603 89.36 -54.65 -50.84
C GLY A 603 90.08 -53.36 -50.46
N VAL A 604 89.48 -52.67 -49.50
CA VAL A 604 90.00 -51.44 -48.87
C VAL A 604 90.11 -51.64 -47.36
N PHE A 605 90.92 -50.83 -46.69
CA PHE A 605 90.97 -50.83 -45.24
C PHE A 605 89.65 -50.33 -44.67
N GLN A 606 88.97 -51.15 -43.87
CA GLN A 606 87.70 -50.76 -43.25
C GLN A 606 87.88 -50.00 -41.92
N GLN A 607 89.11 -49.95 -41.39
CA GLN A 607 89.46 -49.34 -40.12
C GLN A 607 90.91 -48.85 -40.12
N GLY A 608 91.24 -47.92 -39.23
CA GLY A 608 92.61 -47.42 -39.05
C GLY A 608 92.93 -46.18 -39.87
N ALA A 609 94.21 -45.79 -39.91
CA ALA A 609 94.66 -44.51 -40.49
C ALA A 609 94.57 -44.45 -42.02
N GLN A 610 94.39 -45.59 -42.67
CA GLN A 610 94.23 -45.72 -44.12
C GLN A 610 92.80 -46.16 -44.49
N MET A 611 91.80 -45.91 -43.61
CA MET A 611 90.40 -46.30 -43.85
C MET A 611 89.90 -45.78 -45.21
N GLY A 612 89.31 -46.68 -45.99
CA GLY A 612 88.87 -46.49 -47.37
C GLY A 612 89.97 -46.57 -48.44
N CYS A 613 91.25 -46.68 -48.09
CA CYS A 613 92.31 -46.85 -49.10
C CYS A 613 92.47 -48.32 -49.54
N PRO A 614 92.88 -48.59 -50.80
CA PRO A 614 93.18 -49.94 -51.28
C PRO A 614 94.25 -50.60 -50.41
N ILE A 615 94.14 -51.91 -50.22
CA ILE A 615 95.06 -52.64 -49.35
C ILE A 615 96.49 -52.61 -49.94
N ASP A 616 97.45 -52.18 -49.13
CA ASP A 616 98.90 -52.12 -49.40
C ASP A 616 99.60 -52.70 -48.15
N SER A 617 99.96 -53.99 -48.24
CA SER A 617 100.37 -54.82 -47.11
C SER A 617 101.82 -54.56 -46.70
N ASP A 618 102.74 -54.36 -47.65
CA ASP A 618 104.14 -54.03 -47.35
C ASP A 618 104.46 -52.53 -47.29
N GLN A 619 103.47 -51.69 -47.63
CA GLN A 619 103.48 -50.24 -47.48
C GLN A 619 104.50 -49.53 -48.35
N ASP A 620 104.88 -50.13 -49.48
CA ASP A 620 105.77 -49.51 -50.45
C ASP A 620 105.05 -48.42 -51.29
N ARG A 621 103.74 -48.22 -51.06
CA ARG A 621 102.80 -47.31 -51.73
C ARG A 621 102.29 -47.82 -53.06
N VAL A 622 102.54 -49.07 -53.40
CA VAL A 622 101.91 -49.78 -54.49
C VAL A 622 100.86 -50.70 -53.87
N PRO A 623 99.56 -50.46 -54.12
CA PRO A 623 98.52 -51.35 -53.62
C PRO A 623 98.77 -52.81 -54.03
N ASP A 624 98.46 -53.74 -53.15
CA ASP A 624 98.75 -55.18 -53.30
C ASP A 624 98.30 -55.73 -54.66
N TYR A 625 97.17 -55.26 -55.17
CA TYR A 625 96.61 -55.73 -56.43
C TYR A 625 97.42 -55.32 -57.68
N ARG A 626 98.26 -54.27 -57.56
CA ARG A 626 99.20 -53.83 -58.60
C ARG A 626 100.63 -54.22 -58.25
N ASP A 627 100.84 -54.75 -57.07
CA ASP A 627 102.14 -55.18 -56.63
C ASP A 627 102.40 -56.64 -57.04
N ASN A 628 103.51 -56.84 -57.76
CA ASN A 628 103.98 -58.17 -58.15
C ASN A 628 104.72 -58.87 -57.01
N CYS A 629 105.05 -58.14 -55.94
CA CYS A 629 105.78 -58.59 -54.76
C CYS A 629 105.20 -57.94 -53.47
N PRO A 630 103.89 -58.08 -53.18
CA PRO A 630 103.14 -57.31 -52.16
C PRO A 630 103.59 -57.50 -50.70
N GLU A 631 104.64 -58.28 -50.47
CA GLU A 631 105.15 -58.61 -49.13
C GLU A 631 106.68 -58.50 -49.04
N ASN A 632 107.30 -57.64 -49.85
CA ASN A 632 108.75 -57.50 -49.90
C ASN A 632 109.31 -56.42 -48.96
N SER A 633 110.64 -56.40 -48.79
CA SER A 633 111.33 -55.41 -47.94
C SER A 633 112.21 -54.45 -48.75
N LEU A 634 112.26 -53.19 -48.33
CA LEU A 634 112.79 -51.99 -49.01
C LEU A 634 114.25 -51.99 -49.54
N ILE A 635 115.07 -53.02 -49.31
CA ILE A 635 116.52 -53.01 -49.68
C ILE A 635 116.79 -53.59 -51.09
N GLU A 636 115.82 -54.24 -51.71
CA GLU A 636 115.91 -54.65 -53.12
C GLU A 636 115.34 -53.59 -54.10
N ILE A 637 115.13 -52.36 -53.62
CA ILE A 637 114.46 -51.28 -54.35
C ILE A 637 115.43 -50.18 -54.77
#